data_AF-X6NLQ2-F1
#
_entry.id   AF-X6NLQ2-F1
#
_cell.length_a   1.000
_cell.length_b   1.000
_cell.length_c   1.000
_cell.angle_alpha   90.00
_cell.angle_beta   90.00
_cell.angle_gamma   90.00
#
_symmetry.space_group_name_H-M   'P 1'
#
loop_
_entity.id
_entity.type
_entity.pdbx_description
1 polymer ?
#
loop_
_entity_poly.entity_id
_entity_poly.type
_entity_poly.pdbx_seq_one_letter_code
_entity_poly.pdbx_strand_id
1 'polypeptide(L)'
;MSSELVFVACEHQLYQIKAENETRDVWKLFLDQKEFDKASKYCRNNFQKQKVLRAEADHYFTLTNYNEAARKYAHLSYLSNVQSKKPAHESTKAESKTDEPAGPGLLHKPRDKLDVSFEEIALKFISVNETDALMVTFIFYCCCVLLLLLFIITFIIIIIHYY
;
A
#
# COMPACT_ATOMS: atom_id res chain seq x y z
N MET A 1 -17.13 -21.98 15.19
CA MET A 1 -18.17 -20.93 15.10
C MET A 1 -19.02 -21.26 13.89
N SER A 2 -20.29 -21.60 14.13
CA SER A 2 -21.22 -22.08 13.10
C SER A 2 -21.46 -20.97 12.10
N SER A 3 -21.40 -21.27 10.80
CA SER A 3 -21.83 -20.29 9.78
C SER A 3 -23.35 -20.25 9.84
N GLU A 4 -23.91 -19.19 10.43
CA GLU A 4 -25.36 -19.02 10.50
C GLU A 4 -25.88 -18.78 9.09
N LEU A 5 -26.72 -19.72 8.65
CA LEU A 5 -27.43 -19.69 7.39
C LEU A 5 -28.75 -18.97 7.64
N VAL A 6 -28.93 -17.81 7.00
CA VAL A 6 -30.13 -17.00 7.11
C VAL A 6 -30.90 -17.11 5.80
N PHE A 7 -32.17 -17.51 5.88
CA PHE A 7 -33.05 -17.57 4.72
C PHE A 7 -33.99 -16.38 4.74
N VAL A 8 -34.09 -15.67 3.60
CA VAL A 8 -35.00 -14.54 3.42
C VAL A 8 -35.96 -14.88 2.29
N ALA A 9 -37.25 -14.95 2.61
CA ALA A 9 -38.30 -15.23 1.66
C ALA A 9 -39.03 -13.94 1.27
N CYS A 10 -39.16 -13.70 -0.03
CA CYS A 10 -40.00 -12.69 -0.64
C CYS A 10 -41.15 -13.37 -1.40
N GLU A 11 -42.13 -12.59 -1.85
CA GLU A 11 -43.37 -13.09 -2.47
C GLU A 11 -43.14 -14.02 -3.68
N HIS A 12 -42.03 -13.85 -4.41
CA HIS A 12 -41.70 -14.66 -5.59
C HIS A 12 -40.30 -15.31 -5.55
N GLN A 13 -39.51 -15.11 -4.49
CA GLN A 13 -38.10 -15.55 -4.45
C GLN A 13 -37.66 -15.92 -3.03
N LEU A 14 -36.80 -16.94 -2.92
CA LEU A 14 -36.16 -17.36 -1.68
C LEU A 14 -34.65 -17.14 -1.80
N TYR A 15 -34.07 -16.36 -0.90
CA TYR A 15 -32.64 -16.09 -0.84
C TYR A 15 -32.02 -16.84 0.34
N GLN A 16 -30.87 -17.47 0.07
CA GLN A 16 -30.02 -18.05 1.11
C GLN A 16 -28.83 -17.12 1.32
N ILE A 17 -28.73 -16.55 2.52
CA ILE A 17 -27.63 -15.70 2.95
C ILE A 17 -26.72 -16.55 3.83
N LYS A 18 -25.44 -16.63 3.46
CA LYS A 18 -24.42 -17.33 4.23
C LYS A 18 -23.33 -16.34 4.61
N ALA A 19 -23.11 -16.16 5.92
CA ALA A 19 -21.98 -15.39 6.42
C ALA A 19 -20.72 -16.25 6.32
N GLU A 20 -19.99 -16.11 5.20
CA GLU A 20 -18.68 -16.73 5.03
C GLU A 20 -17.57 -15.72 5.30
N ASN A 21 -16.59 -16.13 6.10
CA ASN A 21 -15.33 -15.40 6.28
C ASN A 21 -15.50 -13.97 6.82
N GLU A 22 -16.30 -13.79 7.87
CA GLU A 22 -16.62 -12.50 8.53
C GLU A 22 -15.38 -11.67 8.88
N THR A 23 -14.27 -12.35 9.20
CA THR A 23 -12.98 -11.75 9.51
C THR A 23 -12.29 -11.06 8.33
N ARG A 24 -12.76 -11.27 7.10
CA ARG A 24 -12.17 -10.71 5.86
C ARG A 24 -12.24 -9.19 5.81
N ASP A 25 -13.31 -8.61 6.34
CA ASP A 25 -13.62 -7.18 6.21
C ASP A 25 -13.42 -6.40 7.52
N VAL A 26 -13.01 -7.08 8.60
CA VAL A 26 -12.75 -6.51 9.92
C VAL A 26 -11.70 -5.38 9.88
N TRP A 27 -10.69 -5.49 9.03
CA TRP A 27 -9.67 -4.44 8.87
C TRP A 27 -10.25 -3.11 8.36
N LYS A 28 -11.38 -3.12 7.62
CA LYS A 28 -12.05 -1.91 7.16
C LYS A 28 -12.70 -1.17 8.32
N LEU A 29 -13.32 -1.90 9.23
CA LEU A 29 -13.96 -1.33 10.42
C LEU A 29 -12.92 -0.65 11.33
N PHE A 30 -11.75 -1.24 11.49
CA PHE A 30 -10.64 -0.60 12.21
C PHE A 30 -10.04 0.59 11.45
N LEU A 31 -10.07 0.57 10.12
CA LEU A 31 -9.60 1.68 9.30
C LEU A 31 -10.52 2.90 9.44
N ASP A 32 -11.84 2.68 9.47
CA ASP A 32 -12.83 3.75 9.72
C ASP A 32 -12.67 4.35 11.13
N GLN A 33 -12.27 3.53 12.10
CA GLN A 33 -11.95 3.95 13.47
C GLN A 33 -10.55 4.58 13.62
N LYS A 34 -9.75 4.66 12.54
CA LYS A 34 -8.36 5.14 12.55
C LYS A 34 -7.42 4.32 13.44
N GLU A 35 -7.78 3.08 13.77
CA GLU A 35 -6.95 2.16 14.54
C GLU A 35 -6.06 1.32 13.61
N PHE A 36 -5.03 1.94 13.04
CA PHE A 36 -4.17 1.32 12.01
C PHE A 36 -3.39 0.10 12.52
N ASP A 37 -2.96 0.10 13.79
CA ASP A 37 -2.24 -1.02 14.40
C ASP A 37 -3.09 -2.29 14.46
N LYS A 38 -4.36 -2.15 14.83
CA LYS A 38 -5.30 -3.29 14.85
C LYS A 38 -5.63 -3.69 13.42
N ALA A 39 -5.93 -2.74 12.54
CA ALA A 39 -6.23 -3.01 11.13
C ALA A 39 -5.11 -3.82 10.46
N SER A 40 -3.84 -3.48 10.69
CA SER A 40 -2.69 -4.18 10.12
C SER A 40 -2.56 -5.64 10.57
N LYS A 41 -2.96 -5.96 11.82
CA LYS A 41 -2.97 -7.32 12.37
C LYS A 41 -4.04 -8.20 11.72
N TYR A 42 -5.20 -7.63 11.39
CA TYR A 42 -6.30 -8.35 10.73
C TYR A 42 -6.14 -8.47 9.21
N CYS A 43 -5.13 -7.82 8.62
CA CYS A 43 -4.84 -7.95 7.19
C CYS A 43 -4.20 -9.32 6.87
N ARG A 44 -4.84 -10.07 5.96
CA ARG A 44 -4.32 -11.36 5.46
C ARG A 44 -3.47 -11.21 4.22
N ASN A 45 -3.86 -10.29 3.33
CA ASN A 45 -3.21 -10.09 2.05
C ASN A 45 -2.29 -8.87 2.10
N ASN A 46 -1.19 -8.91 1.35
CA ASN A 46 -0.31 -7.75 1.20
C ASN A 46 -1.05 -6.55 0.57
N PHE A 47 -2.01 -6.80 -0.34
CA PHE A 47 -2.88 -5.75 -0.88
C PHE A 47 -3.71 -5.04 0.20
N GLN A 48 -4.24 -5.79 1.18
CA GLN A 48 -4.98 -5.22 2.30
C GLN A 48 -4.05 -4.37 3.18
N LYS A 49 -2.84 -4.86 3.46
CA LYS A 49 -1.82 -4.12 4.21
C LYS A 49 -1.44 -2.81 3.52
N GLN A 50 -1.26 -2.83 2.20
CA GLN A 50 -0.98 -1.63 1.41
C GLN A 50 -2.12 -0.60 1.51
N LYS A 51 -3.37 -1.05 1.50
CA LYS A 51 -4.53 -0.16 1.65
C LYS A 51 -4.60 0.47 3.05
N VAL A 52 -4.34 -0.31 4.09
CA VAL A 52 -4.24 0.22 5.47
C VAL A 52 -3.09 1.21 5.59
N LEU A 53 -1.91 0.87 5.06
CA LEU A 53 -0.71 1.71 5.13
C LEU A 53 -0.88 3.04 4.37
N ARG A 54 -1.60 3.01 3.24
CA ARG A 54 -1.98 4.24 2.52
C ARG A 54 -2.89 5.12 3.36
N ALA A 55 -3.96 4.55 3.92
CA ALA A 55 -4.88 5.31 4.75
C ALA A 55 -4.18 5.90 6.00
N GLU A 56 -3.24 5.15 6.57
CA GLU A 56 -2.38 5.64 7.66
C GLU A 56 -1.51 6.81 7.21
N ALA A 57 -0.87 6.72 6.03
CA ALA A 57 -0.06 7.81 5.48
C ALA A 57 -0.90 9.07 5.17
N ASP A 58 -2.10 8.89 4.59
CA ASP A 58 -3.05 9.98 4.34
C ASP A 58 -3.48 10.65 5.65
N HIS A 59 -3.70 9.86 6.72
CA HIS A 59 -4.05 10.38 8.03
C HIS A 59 -2.93 11.24 8.62
N TYR A 60 -1.67 10.77 8.57
CA TYR A 60 -0.52 11.57 9.01
C TYR A 60 -0.35 12.84 8.19
N PHE A 61 -0.64 12.77 6.89
CA PHE A 61 -0.62 13.93 6.01
C PHE A 61 -1.66 14.98 6.43
N THR A 62 -2.88 14.56 6.78
CA THR A 62 -3.91 15.49 7.29
C THR A 62 -3.58 16.07 8.66
N LEU A 63 -2.77 15.37 9.46
CA LEU A 63 -2.26 15.85 10.74
C LEU A 63 -1.04 16.76 10.60
N THR A 64 -0.68 17.19 9.40
CA THR A 64 0.54 17.98 9.09
C THR A 64 1.86 17.30 9.48
N ASN A 65 1.83 16.00 9.79
CA ASN A 65 3.04 15.24 10.09
C ASN A 65 3.61 14.62 8.81
N TYR A 66 4.21 15.48 7.99
CA TYR A 66 4.72 15.11 6.67
C TYR A 66 5.88 14.12 6.71
N ASN A 67 6.70 14.16 7.76
CA ASN A 67 7.83 13.24 7.94
C ASN A 67 7.39 11.79 8.11
N GLU A 68 6.42 11.55 8.99
CA GLU A 68 5.87 10.21 9.20
C GLU A 68 5.03 9.76 7.99
N ALA A 69 4.26 10.68 7.38
CA ALA A 69 3.54 10.38 6.15
C ALA A 69 4.50 9.91 5.03
N ALA A 70 5.61 10.64 4.82
CA ALA A 70 6.61 10.30 3.81
C ALA A 70 7.25 8.93 4.06
N ARG A 71 7.60 8.62 5.33
CA ARG A 71 8.11 7.29 5.71
C ARG A 71 7.13 6.18 5.37
N LYS A 72 5.84 6.38 5.65
CA LYS A 72 4.79 5.39 5.37
C LYS A 72 4.55 5.22 3.86
N TYR A 73 4.57 6.30 3.08
CA TYR A 73 4.51 6.23 1.61
C TYR A 73 5.75 5.56 0.99
N ALA A 74 6.95 5.79 1.54
CA ALA A 74 8.16 5.12 1.10
C ALA A 74 8.08 3.60 1.37
N HIS A 75 7.60 3.21 2.56
CA HIS A 75 7.37 1.81 2.89
C HIS A 75 6.30 1.16 1.98
N LEU A 76 5.24 1.90 1.65
CA LEU A 76 4.22 1.45 0.70
C LEU A 76 4.83 1.14 -0.68
N SER A 77 5.66 2.05 -1.20
CA SER A 77 6.37 1.88 -2.47
C SER A 77 7.33 0.68 -2.44
N TYR A 78 8.02 0.46 -1.33
CA TYR A 78 8.86 -0.73 -1.17
C TYR A 78 8.03 -2.02 -1.26
N LEU A 79 6.91 -2.10 -0.53
CA LEU A 79 6.05 -3.29 -0.50
C LEU A 79 5.43 -3.61 -1.87
N SER A 80 5.06 -2.61 -2.67
CA SER A 80 4.56 -2.83 -4.04
C SER A 80 5.66 -3.38 -4.96
N ASN A 81 6.88 -2.88 -4.82
CA ASN A 81 8.04 -3.35 -5.60
C ASN A 81 8.52 -4.75 -5.18
N VAL A 82 8.26 -5.19 -3.96
CA VAL A 82 8.58 -6.56 -3.52
C VAL A 82 7.61 -7.58 -4.14
N GLN A 83 6.34 -7.22 -4.34
CA GLN A 83 5.37 -8.13 -4.97
C GLN A 83 5.66 -8.38 -6.45
N SER A 84 6.23 -7.42 -7.17
CA SER A 84 6.60 -7.59 -8.58
C SER A 84 7.81 -8.52 -8.80
N LYS A 85 8.59 -8.83 -7.76
CA LYS A 85 9.77 -9.73 -7.83
C LYS A 85 9.49 -11.19 -7.48
N LYS A 86 8.25 -11.57 -7.13
CA LYS A 86 7.95 -12.99 -6.89
C LYS A 86 8.09 -13.78 -8.20
N PRO A 87 8.92 -14.83 -8.26
CA PRO A 87 8.99 -15.70 -9.43
C PRO A 87 7.60 -16.29 -9.67
N ALA A 88 7.23 -16.43 -10.95
CA ALA A 88 5.89 -16.69 -11.48
C ALA A 88 5.27 -18.05 -11.11
N HIS A 89 5.60 -18.63 -9.96
CA HIS A 89 5.23 -19.99 -9.61
C HIS A 89 4.81 -20.16 -8.14
N GLU A 90 4.17 -19.18 -7.50
CA GLU A 90 3.35 -19.47 -6.30
C GLU A 90 2.40 -18.32 -5.94
N SER A 91 1.32 -18.20 -6.72
CA SER A 91 0.04 -17.69 -6.24
C SER A 91 -1.06 -18.20 -7.15
N THR A 92 -1.20 -19.52 -7.21
CA THR A 92 -2.48 -20.12 -7.57
C THR A 92 -3.50 -19.74 -6.49
N LYS A 93 -4.58 -19.12 -6.97
CA LYS A 93 -5.94 -19.14 -6.41
C LYS A 93 -6.33 -18.00 -5.46
N ALA A 94 -6.79 -16.89 -6.05
CA ALA A 94 -8.23 -16.57 -6.03
C ALA A 94 -8.57 -15.45 -7.04
N GLU A 95 -8.38 -15.72 -8.33
CA GLU A 95 -9.23 -15.13 -9.36
C GLU A 95 -10.09 -16.28 -9.89
N SER A 96 -11.34 -16.37 -9.42
CA SER A 96 -12.34 -17.17 -10.10
C SER A 96 -12.71 -16.46 -11.40
N LYS A 97 -12.10 -16.88 -12.50
CA LYS A 97 -12.78 -16.82 -13.79
C LYS A 97 -13.92 -17.82 -13.71
N THR A 98 -15.14 -17.30 -13.66
CA THR A 98 -16.33 -18.05 -14.04
C THR A 98 -16.89 -17.32 -15.24
N ASP A 99 -16.63 -17.87 -16.41
CA ASP A 99 -17.37 -17.55 -17.62
C ASP A 99 -18.79 -18.11 -17.41
N GLU A 100 -19.74 -17.28 -17.02
CA GLU A 100 -21.18 -17.55 -16.98
C GLU A 100 -21.94 -16.31 -17.49
N PRO A 101 -23.06 -16.49 -18.22
CA PRO A 101 -23.67 -15.48 -19.06
C PRO A 101 -24.38 -14.37 -18.26
N ALA A 102 -24.51 -13.22 -18.92
CA ALA A 102 -25.04 -11.96 -18.41
C ALA A 102 -26.32 -12.09 -17.55
N GLY A 103 -26.16 -12.01 -16.23
CA GLY A 103 -27.22 -11.69 -15.28
C GLY A 103 -27.38 -10.18 -15.11
N PRO A 104 -28.60 -9.66 -14.85
CA PRO A 104 -28.86 -8.23 -14.85
C PRO A 104 -28.24 -7.54 -13.64
N GLY A 105 -27.23 -6.71 -13.91
CA GLY A 105 -26.95 -5.47 -13.19
C GLY A 105 -26.59 -5.60 -11.70
N LEU A 106 -25.41 -6.13 -11.38
CA LEU A 106 -24.75 -5.77 -10.13
C LEU A 106 -23.66 -4.73 -10.41
N LEU A 107 -23.88 -3.56 -9.81
CA LEU A 107 -23.05 -2.37 -9.84
C LEU A 107 -21.57 -2.76 -9.83
N HIS A 108 -20.90 -2.54 -10.96
CA HIS A 108 -19.46 -2.69 -11.10
C HIS A 108 -18.81 -1.85 -9.99
N LYS A 109 -18.41 -2.50 -8.89
CA LYS A 109 -17.65 -1.83 -7.86
C LYS A 109 -16.34 -1.44 -8.54
N PRO A 110 -16.05 -0.14 -8.72
CA PRO A 110 -14.83 0.26 -9.39
C PRO A 110 -13.69 -0.43 -8.63
N ARG A 111 -12.81 -1.12 -9.36
CA ARG A 111 -11.59 -1.66 -8.77
C ARG A 111 -10.94 -0.50 -8.04
N ASP A 112 -10.94 -0.57 -6.71
CA ASP A 112 -10.28 0.42 -5.85
C ASP A 112 -8.85 0.52 -6.38
N LYS A 113 -8.56 1.59 -7.13
CA LYS A 113 -7.28 1.82 -7.78
C LYS A 113 -6.26 1.95 -6.65
N LEU A 114 -5.63 0.82 -6.28
CA LEU A 114 -4.56 0.81 -5.32
C LEU A 114 -3.23 1.27 -5.96
N ASP A 115 -3.30 1.75 -7.19
CA ASP A 115 -2.17 2.30 -7.92
C ASP A 115 -2.26 3.83 -7.87
N VAL A 116 -2.02 4.41 -6.69
CA VAL A 116 -1.61 5.81 -6.62
C VAL A 116 -0.16 5.79 -7.03
N SER A 117 0.15 6.36 -8.19
CA SER A 117 1.51 6.34 -8.71
C SER A 117 2.41 7.15 -7.78
N PHE A 118 3.71 6.84 -7.82
CA PHE A 118 4.70 7.66 -7.11
C PHE A 118 4.58 9.14 -7.48
N GLU A 119 4.20 9.44 -8.73
CA GLU A 119 4.02 10.81 -9.22
C GLU A 119 2.88 11.52 -8.47
N GLU A 120 1.75 10.88 -8.24
CA GLU A 120 0.63 11.48 -7.50
C GLU A 120 1.03 11.80 -6.05
N ILE A 121 1.78 10.92 -5.40
CA ILE A 121 2.30 11.16 -4.05
C ILE A 121 3.30 12.33 -4.09
N ALA A 122 4.24 12.33 -5.03
CA ALA A 122 5.22 13.39 -5.16
C ALA A 122 4.56 14.76 -5.39
N LEU A 123 3.57 14.82 -6.29
CA LEU A 123 2.79 16.03 -6.56
C LEU A 123 2.04 16.51 -5.31
N LYS A 124 1.51 15.59 -4.50
CA LYS A 124 0.82 15.92 -3.24
C LYS A 124 1.74 16.56 -2.21
N PHE A 125 3.02 16.16 -2.14
CA PHE A 125 3.98 16.81 -1.24
C PHE A 125 4.50 18.13 -1.82
N ILE A 126 4.72 18.20 -3.13
CA ILE A 126 5.13 19.44 -3.82
C ILE A 126 4.07 20.54 -3.64
N SER A 127 2.78 20.20 -3.69
CA SER A 127 1.70 21.19 -3.53
C SER A 127 1.61 21.79 -2.13
N VAL A 128 2.15 21.12 -1.12
CA VAL A 128 2.17 21.59 0.27
C VAL A 128 3.47 22.36 0.58
N ASN A 129 4.42 22.44 -0.37
CA ASN A 129 5.69 23.16 -0.26
C ASN A 129 6.57 22.71 0.94
N GLU A 130 6.31 21.53 1.48
CA GLU A 130 7.02 20.92 2.61
C GLU A 130 8.13 20.01 2.06
N THR A 131 9.22 20.64 1.61
CA THR A 131 10.37 19.97 0.98
C THR A 131 11.26 19.23 1.98
N ASP A 132 11.11 19.48 3.28
CA ASP A 132 11.94 18.88 4.33
C ASP A 132 11.77 17.37 4.40
N ALA A 133 10.53 16.88 4.22
CA ALA A 133 10.23 15.44 4.20
C ALA A 133 10.77 14.74 2.93
N LEU A 134 10.85 15.45 1.81
CA LEU A 134 11.45 14.99 0.55
C LEU A 134 12.99 14.98 0.63
N MET A 135 13.57 15.92 1.38
CA MET A 135 15.01 16.08 1.53
C MET A 135 15.64 15.01 2.42
N VAL A 136 14.94 14.42 3.40
CA VAL A 136 15.54 13.37 4.26
C VAL A 136 15.99 12.14 3.44
N THR A 137 15.27 11.78 2.37
CA THR A 137 15.67 10.68 1.49
C THR A 137 16.79 11.10 0.53
N PHE A 138 16.75 12.33 0.02
CA PHE A 138 17.75 12.86 -0.90
C PHE A 138 19.09 13.22 -0.23
N ILE A 139 19.10 13.70 1.01
CA ILE A 139 20.31 14.09 1.77
C ILE A 139 21.16 12.85 2.10
N PHE A 140 20.54 11.73 2.47
CA PHE A 140 21.28 10.48 2.71
C PHE A 140 21.95 9.96 1.43
N TYR A 141 21.28 10.04 0.28
CA TYR A 141 21.87 9.64 -1.01
C TYR A 141 22.91 10.64 -1.51
N CYS A 142 22.66 11.95 -1.39
CA CYS A 142 23.56 13.00 -1.84
C CYS A 142 24.85 13.05 -0.99
N CYS A 143 24.75 12.96 0.33
CA CYS A 143 25.90 12.99 1.23
C CYS A 143 26.80 11.75 1.06
N CYS A 144 26.21 10.58 0.78
CA CYS A 144 26.97 9.35 0.54
C CYS A 144 27.73 9.40 -0.80
N VAL A 145 27.11 9.93 -1.85
CA VAL A 145 27.76 10.13 -3.16
C VAL A 145 28.84 11.22 -3.08
N LEU A 146 28.62 12.30 -2.33
CA LEU A 146 29.63 13.34 -2.12
C LEU A 146 30.84 12.81 -1.35
N LEU A 147 30.63 12.02 -0.30
CA LEU A 147 31.71 11.41 0.48
C LEU A 147 32.51 10.40 -0.35
N LEU A 148 31.86 9.60 -1.19
CA LEU A 148 32.54 8.70 -2.12
C LEU A 148 33.37 9.45 -3.16
N LEU A 149 32.83 10.54 -3.72
CA LEU A 149 33.57 11.40 -4.65
C LEU A 149 34.79 12.03 -3.99
N LEU A 150 34.65 12.56 -2.77
CA LEU A 150 35.77 13.11 -2.02
C LEU A 150 36.83 12.03 -1.72
N PHE A 151 36.42 10.82 -1.36
CA PHE A 151 37.34 9.71 -1.12
C PHE A 151 38.11 9.33 -2.40
N ILE A 152 37.41 9.22 -3.53
CA ILE A 152 38.02 8.93 -4.84
C ILE A 152 39.00 10.03 -5.24
N ILE A 153 38.64 11.31 -5.08
CA ILE A 153 39.50 12.45 -5.39
C ILE A 153 40.76 12.44 -4.51
N THR A 154 40.61 12.23 -3.20
CA THR A 154 41.78 12.15 -2.30
C THR A 154 42.68 10.97 -2.62
N PHE A 155 42.12 9.81 -2.97
CA PHE A 155 42.89 8.63 -3.36
C PHE A 155 43.67 8.85 -4.66
N ILE A 156 43.06 9.50 -5.66
CA ILE A 156 43.74 9.87 -6.91
C ILE A 156 44.88 10.85 -6.64
N ILE A 157 44.68 11.86 -5.80
CA ILE A 157 45.73 12.84 -5.43
C ILE A 157 46.90 12.14 -4.74
N ILE A 158 46.62 11.21 -3.83
CA ILE A 158 47.67 10.43 -3.13
C ILE A 158 48.46 9.59 -4.14
N ILE A 159 47.79 8.91 -5.08
CA ILE A 159 48.46 8.13 -6.13
C ILE A 159 49.37 9.01 -6.99
N ILE A 160 48.89 10.18 -7.42
CA ILE A 160 49.68 11.11 -8.25
C ILE A 160 50.88 11.66 -7.49
N HIS A 161 50.79 11.83 -6.17
CA HIS A 161 51.89 12.38 -5.36
C HIS A 161 52.93 11.31 -4.96
N TYR A 162 52.60 10.03 -5.06
CA TYR A 162 53.46 8.90 -4.66
C TYR A 162 54.11 8.16 -5.85
N TYR A 163 53.78 8.54 -7.08
CA TYR A 163 54.30 7.98 -8.33
C TYR A 163 55.10 9.05 -9.09
#